data_AF-A0A523BLX6-F1
#
_entry.id   AF-A0A523BLX6-F1
#
_cell.length_a   1.000
_cell.length_b   1.000
_cell.length_c   1.000
_cell.angle_alpha   90.00
_cell.angle_beta   90.00
_cell.angle_gamma   90.00
#
_symmetry.space_group_name_H-M   'P 1'
#
loop_
_entity.id
_entity.type
_entity.pdbx_description
1 polymer ?
#
loop_
_entity_poly.entity_id
_entity_poly.type
_entity_poly.pdbx_seq_one_letter_code
_entity_poly.pdbx_strand_id
1 'polypeptide(L)'
;MSLEGSCKSGSSEQNRDVLLNGRWIKSENKWIRRFAVATIPPYIRRKKTESGICLQLLDKVMKEEDKDVKKAIGWALREITKKDPESVFKFLQKWAKVKDKNVRAIIKAGMKKLQKEEQEKIKSLLGE
;
A
#
# COMPACT_ATOMS: atom_id res chain seq x y z
N MET A 1 -29.31 12.85 40.66
CA MET A 1 -29.52 13.19 39.23
C MET A 1 -28.15 13.35 38.60
N SER A 2 -27.66 12.30 37.94
CA SER A 2 -26.37 12.30 37.24
C SER A 2 -26.53 12.97 35.89
N LEU A 3 -25.61 13.86 35.53
CA LEU A 3 -25.31 14.19 34.13
C LEU A 3 -23.79 14.28 33.98
N GLU A 4 -23.18 13.15 33.63
CA GLU A 4 -21.84 13.11 33.07
C GLU A 4 -21.90 13.60 31.62
N GLY A 5 -21.28 14.75 31.35
CA GLY A 5 -21.03 15.23 30.00
C GLY A 5 -19.82 14.50 29.41
N SER A 6 -20.06 13.39 28.72
CA SER A 6 -19.05 12.67 27.93
C SER A 6 -18.59 13.53 26.74
N CYS A 7 -17.35 14.01 26.79
CA CYS A 7 -16.67 14.66 25.68
C CYS A 7 -16.37 13.60 24.61
N LYS A 8 -17.23 13.50 23.59
CA LYS A 8 -17.06 12.56 22.48
C LYS A 8 -15.84 12.96 21.64
N SER A 9 -14.84 12.07 21.62
CA SER A 9 -13.65 12.09 20.78
C SER A 9 -13.98 11.91 19.29
N GLY A 10 -14.60 12.90 18.68
CA GLY A 10 -15.00 12.90 17.26
C GLY A 10 -13.98 13.54 16.32
N SER A 11 -12.82 12.92 16.10
CA SER A 11 -11.81 13.46 15.13
C SER A 11 -10.91 12.43 14.43
N SER A 12 -11.16 11.13 14.60
CA SER A 12 -10.36 10.06 13.97
C SER A 12 -11.00 9.40 12.75
N GLU A 13 -12.32 9.52 12.56
CA GLU A 13 -13.06 8.79 11.51
C GLU A 13 -13.31 9.61 10.25
N GLN A 14 -13.62 10.92 10.34
CA GLN A 14 -13.95 11.73 9.16
C GLN A 14 -12.77 12.04 8.22
N ASN A 15 -11.53 11.79 8.64
CA ASN A 15 -10.32 11.98 7.81
C ASN A 15 -9.89 10.73 7.01
N ARG A 16 -10.60 9.61 7.15
CA ARG A 16 -10.27 8.35 6.45
C ARG A 16 -10.65 8.38 4.96
N ASP A 17 -11.66 9.16 4.60
CA ASP A 17 -12.36 9.06 3.31
C ASP A 17 -11.72 9.84 2.15
N VAL A 18 -10.98 10.92 2.42
CA VAL A 18 -10.45 11.77 1.33
C VAL A 18 -9.15 11.23 0.75
N LEU A 19 -8.26 10.66 1.57
CA LEU A 19 -6.92 10.25 1.15
C LEU A 19 -6.85 8.83 0.57
N LEU A 20 -7.84 7.98 0.89
CA LEU A 20 -7.94 6.58 0.48
C LEU A 20 -9.22 6.31 -0.31
N ASN A 21 -9.69 7.31 -1.06
CA ASN A 21 -10.91 7.18 -1.83
C ASN A 21 -10.70 6.12 -2.93
N GLY A 22 -11.28 4.94 -2.72
CA GLY A 22 -11.18 3.82 -3.67
C GLY A 22 -11.69 4.16 -5.08
N ARG A 23 -12.43 5.26 -5.26
CA ARG A 23 -12.85 5.77 -6.58
C ARG A 23 -11.66 6.25 -7.41
N TRP A 24 -10.68 6.94 -6.81
CA TRP A 24 -9.55 7.50 -7.56
C TRP A 24 -8.61 6.43 -8.11
N ILE A 25 -8.49 5.33 -7.39
CA ILE A 25 -7.73 4.15 -7.85
C ILE A 25 -8.33 3.50 -9.09
N LYS A 26 -9.65 3.64 -9.30
CA LYS A 26 -10.35 3.12 -10.47
C LYS A 26 -10.52 4.15 -11.57
N SER A 27 -9.94 5.35 -11.43
CA SER A 27 -10.06 6.39 -12.45
C SER A 27 -9.37 5.97 -13.75
N GLU A 28 -9.98 6.29 -14.89
CA GLU A 28 -9.36 6.11 -16.21
C GLU A 28 -8.10 6.97 -16.37
N ASN A 29 -8.06 8.13 -15.70
CA ASN A 29 -6.91 9.01 -15.73
C ASN A 29 -5.78 8.49 -14.83
N LYS A 30 -4.66 8.10 -15.45
CA LYS A 30 -3.49 7.58 -14.75
C LYS A 30 -2.93 8.51 -13.69
N TRP A 31 -3.04 9.83 -13.87
CA TRP A 31 -2.52 10.80 -12.91
C TRP A 31 -3.34 10.83 -11.63
N ILE A 32 -4.65 10.61 -11.74
CA ILE A 32 -5.53 10.47 -10.59
C ILE A 32 -5.20 9.17 -9.82
N ARG A 33 -4.98 8.06 -10.54
CA ARG A 33 -4.53 6.80 -9.91
C ARG A 33 -3.16 6.95 -9.24
N ARG A 34 -2.19 7.56 -9.92
CA ARG A 34 -0.86 7.84 -9.37
C ARG A 34 -0.94 8.71 -8.12
N PHE A 35 -1.75 9.76 -8.17
CA PHE A 35 -1.97 10.65 -7.04
C PHE A 35 -2.53 9.88 -5.84
N ALA A 36 -3.56 9.05 -6.04
CA ALA A 36 -4.15 8.23 -4.99
C ALA A 36 -3.15 7.26 -4.33
N VAL A 37 -2.17 6.74 -5.08
CA VAL A 37 -1.11 5.90 -4.50
C VAL A 37 -0.03 6.75 -3.82
N ALA A 38 0.29 7.92 -4.37
CA ALA A 38 1.33 8.82 -3.85
C ALA A 38 0.95 9.49 -2.50
N THR A 39 -0.32 9.45 -2.10
CA THR A 39 -0.75 9.88 -0.76
C THR A 39 -0.38 8.88 0.35
N ILE A 40 -0.13 7.61 0.00
CA ILE A 40 0.18 6.56 0.99
C ILE A 40 1.51 6.85 1.73
N PRO A 41 2.64 7.18 1.07
CA PRO A 41 3.89 7.56 1.73
C PRO A 41 3.77 8.64 2.83
N PRO A 42 3.23 9.84 2.59
CA PRO A 42 3.08 10.83 3.65
C PRO A 42 2.06 10.41 4.73
N TYR A 43 1.06 9.59 4.38
CA TYR A 43 0.08 9.06 5.33
C TYR A 43 0.71 8.09 6.33
N ILE A 44 1.40 7.04 5.86
CA ILE A 44 2.01 6.02 6.72
C ILE A 44 3.15 6.56 7.60
N ARG A 45 3.83 7.62 7.14
CA ARG A 45 4.84 8.33 7.97
C ARG A 45 4.24 8.97 9.21
N ARG A 46 2.98 9.44 9.13
CA ARG A 46 2.25 10.06 10.24
C ARG A 46 1.46 9.07 11.08
N LYS A 47 0.93 8.00 10.46
CA LYS A 47 0.05 7.02 11.11
C LYS A 47 0.62 5.61 11.01
N LYS A 48 1.52 5.26 11.94
CA LYS A 48 2.29 4.00 11.91
C LYS A 48 1.43 2.73 12.00
N THR A 49 0.22 2.80 12.58
CA THR A 49 -0.68 1.66 12.81
C THR A 49 -1.55 1.31 11.61
N GLU A 50 -1.47 2.06 10.51
CA GLU A 50 -2.42 1.96 9.38
C GLU A 50 -1.85 1.19 8.18
N SER A 51 -0.80 0.40 8.36
CA SER A 51 -0.19 -0.43 7.31
C SER A 51 -1.22 -1.35 6.65
N GLY A 52 -2.12 -1.95 7.44
CA GLY A 52 -3.18 -2.84 6.93
C GLY A 52 -4.10 -2.15 5.91
N ILE A 53 -4.59 -0.95 6.21
CA ILE A 53 -5.46 -0.19 5.31
C ILE A 53 -4.70 0.19 4.03
N CYS A 54 -3.45 0.63 4.16
CA CYS A 54 -2.62 0.96 3.01
C CYS A 54 -2.41 -0.25 2.08
N LEU A 55 -2.15 -1.43 2.65
CA LEU A 55 -1.98 -2.68 1.89
C LEU A 55 -3.29 -3.12 1.23
N GLN A 56 -4.44 -2.99 1.89
CA GLN A 56 -5.75 -3.25 1.28
C GLN A 56 -6.02 -2.33 0.08
N LEU A 57 -5.57 -1.09 0.15
CA LEU A 57 -5.66 -0.15 -0.96
C LEU A 57 -4.75 -0.58 -2.12
N LEU A 58 -3.51 -0.94 -1.82
CA LEU A 58 -2.54 -1.40 -2.81
C LEU A 58 -2.96 -2.70 -3.49
N ASP A 59 -3.65 -3.62 -2.79
CA ASP A 59 -4.20 -4.86 -3.35
C ASP A 59 -5.06 -4.59 -4.59
N LYS A 60 -5.77 -3.45 -4.64
CA LYS A 60 -6.64 -3.06 -5.76
C LYS A 60 -5.89 -2.58 -7.01
N VAL A 61 -4.61 -2.22 -6.88
CA VAL A 61 -3.78 -1.66 -7.97
C VAL A 61 -2.59 -2.53 -8.36
N MET A 62 -2.44 -3.72 -7.79
CA MET A 62 -1.28 -4.58 -8.07
C MET A 62 -1.16 -5.07 -9.52
N LYS A 63 -2.23 -4.98 -10.32
CA LYS A 63 -2.22 -5.29 -11.76
C LYS A 63 -2.02 -4.05 -12.66
N GLU A 64 -1.64 -2.92 -12.09
CA GLU A 64 -1.51 -1.66 -12.83
C GLU A 64 -0.50 -1.76 -14.00
N GLU A 65 -0.93 -1.29 -15.16
CA GLU A 65 -0.15 -1.40 -16.40
C GLU A 65 0.74 -0.18 -16.64
N ASP A 66 0.30 1.00 -16.17
CA ASP A 66 1.01 2.24 -16.39
C ASP A 66 2.32 2.28 -15.57
N LYS A 67 3.43 2.59 -16.24
CA LYS A 67 4.78 2.57 -15.65
C LYS A 67 4.95 3.59 -14.53
N ASP A 68 4.30 4.74 -14.64
CA ASP A 68 4.39 5.83 -13.66
C ASP A 68 3.62 5.50 -12.39
N VAL A 69 2.43 4.91 -12.54
CA VAL A 69 1.64 4.44 -11.40
C VAL A 69 2.35 3.26 -10.72
N LYS A 70 2.93 2.30 -11.46
CA LYS A 70 3.75 1.21 -10.90
C LYS A 70 4.91 1.71 -10.03
N LYS A 71 5.60 2.78 -10.44
CA LYS A 71 6.66 3.40 -9.64
C LYS A 71 6.12 3.96 -8.32
N ALA A 72 4.94 4.59 -8.34
CA ALA A 72 4.29 5.07 -7.13
C ALA A 72 3.90 3.92 -6.20
N ILE A 73 3.37 2.81 -6.73
CA ILE A 73 3.05 1.60 -5.94
C ILE A 73 4.30 1.04 -5.28
N GLY A 74 5.38 0.88 -6.04
CA GLY A 74 6.66 0.42 -5.49
C GLY A 74 7.20 1.37 -4.41
N TRP A 75 7.02 2.69 -4.55
CA TRP A 75 7.39 3.65 -3.51
C TRP A 75 6.54 3.51 -2.25
N ALA A 76 5.23 3.38 -2.39
CA ALA A 76 4.31 3.15 -1.28
C ALA A 76 4.70 1.89 -0.50
N LEU A 77 4.92 0.76 -1.19
CA LEU A 77 5.36 -0.50 -0.57
C LEU A 77 6.64 -0.30 0.26
N ARG A 78 7.67 0.32 -0.31
CA ARG A 78 8.93 0.59 0.41
C ARG A 78 8.76 1.46 1.65
N GLU A 79 7.81 2.39 1.64
CA GLU A 79 7.54 3.25 2.80
C GLU A 79 6.77 2.49 3.88
N ILE A 80 5.84 1.61 3.51
CA ILE A 80 5.15 0.72 4.45
C ILE A 80 6.16 -0.27 5.05
N THR A 81 7.08 -0.83 4.26
CA THR A 81 8.11 -1.78 4.75
C THR A 81 8.96 -1.21 5.88
N LYS A 82 9.22 0.10 5.88
CA LYS A 82 9.97 0.76 6.97
C LYS A 82 9.24 0.73 8.32
N LYS A 83 7.93 0.47 8.32
CA LYS A 83 7.08 0.46 9.52
C LYS A 83 6.61 -0.95 9.85
N ASP A 84 6.23 -1.71 8.83
CA ASP A 84 5.66 -3.05 8.96
C ASP A 84 6.22 -3.95 7.85
N PRO A 85 7.48 -4.41 8.01
CA PRO A 85 8.12 -5.25 7.00
C PRO A 85 7.42 -6.61 6.89
N GLU A 86 6.94 -7.17 7.99
CA GLU A 86 6.30 -8.49 8.03
C GLU A 86 5.01 -8.50 7.20
N SER A 87 4.13 -7.51 7.35
CA SER A 87 2.90 -7.44 6.55
C SER A 87 3.20 -7.22 5.07
N VAL A 88 4.21 -6.42 4.73
CA VAL A 88 4.62 -6.23 3.33
C VAL A 88 5.19 -7.52 2.74
N PHE A 89 5.99 -8.27 3.50
CA PHE A 89 6.52 -9.55 3.06
C PHE A 89 5.39 -10.53 2.74
N LYS A 90 4.44 -10.73 3.66
CA LYS A 90 3.25 -11.59 3.45
C LYS A 90 2.42 -11.12 2.25
N PHE A 91 2.23 -9.81 2.11
CA PHE A 91 1.52 -9.21 0.98
C PHE A 91 2.20 -9.53 -0.36
N LEU A 92 3.52 -9.35 -0.45
CA LEU A 92 4.26 -9.63 -1.69
C LEU A 92 4.33 -11.12 -2.00
N GLN A 93 4.43 -12.00 -1.00
CA GLN A 93 4.35 -13.45 -1.20
C GLN A 93 3.01 -13.88 -1.79
N LYS A 94 1.89 -13.29 -1.34
CA LYS A 94 0.55 -13.53 -1.92
C LYS A 94 0.55 -13.18 -3.41
N TRP A 95 1.07 -11.99 -3.76
CA TRP A 95 1.08 -11.50 -5.14
C TRP A 95 2.11 -12.19 -6.05
N ALA A 96 3.21 -12.71 -5.50
CA ALA A 96 4.22 -13.44 -6.27
C ALA A 96 3.66 -14.71 -6.96
N LYS A 97 2.56 -15.27 -6.44
CA LYS A 97 1.86 -16.41 -7.04
C LYS A 97 1.10 -16.05 -8.33
N VAL A 98 0.89 -14.77 -8.61
CA VAL A 98 0.15 -14.30 -9.79
C VAL A 98 1.10 -14.20 -10.97
N LYS A 99 0.82 -14.97 -12.03
CA LYS A 99 1.59 -14.97 -13.28
C LYS A 99 1.24 -13.76 -14.15
N ASP A 100 1.74 -12.58 -13.78
CA ASP A 100 1.53 -11.33 -14.50
C ASP A 100 2.81 -10.48 -14.51
N LYS A 101 3.20 -9.98 -15.69
CA LYS A 101 4.43 -9.20 -15.90
C LYS A 101 4.41 -7.85 -15.16
N ASN A 102 3.23 -7.23 -15.05
CA ASN A 102 3.03 -5.97 -14.34
C ASN A 102 3.13 -6.17 -12.83
N VAL A 103 2.49 -7.23 -12.32
CA VAL A 103 2.61 -7.64 -10.92
C VAL A 103 4.07 -7.90 -10.56
N ARG A 104 4.79 -8.69 -11.37
CA ARG A 104 6.23 -8.96 -11.18
C ARG A 104 7.05 -7.67 -11.12
N ALA A 105 6.79 -6.73 -12.02
CA ALA A 105 7.50 -5.44 -12.02
C ALA A 105 7.24 -4.61 -10.76
N ILE A 106 6.00 -4.59 -10.25
CA ILE A 106 5.65 -3.92 -9.00
C ILE A 106 6.35 -4.59 -7.81
N ILE A 107 6.30 -5.92 -7.71
CA ILE A 107 6.95 -6.69 -6.63
C ILE A 107 8.44 -6.35 -6.57
N LYS A 108 9.15 -6.42 -7.71
CA LYS A 108 10.58 -6.06 -7.79
C LYS A 108 10.87 -4.63 -7.35
N ALA A 109 9.98 -3.69 -7.66
CA ALA A 109 10.14 -2.30 -7.24
C ALA A 109 9.85 -2.11 -5.73
N GLY A 110 8.87 -2.83 -5.19
CA GLY A 110 8.41 -2.72 -3.80
C GLY A 110 9.31 -3.44 -2.79
N MET A 111 9.86 -4.61 -3.14
CA MET A 111 10.61 -5.46 -2.20
C MET A 111 11.98 -4.92 -1.78
N LYS A 112 12.50 -3.86 -2.44
CA LYS A 112 13.88 -3.35 -2.23
C LYS A 112 14.21 -2.88 -0.80
N LYS A 113 13.22 -2.80 0.08
CA LYS A 113 13.41 -2.44 1.50
C LYS A 113 13.20 -3.60 2.48
N LEU A 114 12.85 -4.79 1.98
CA LEU A 114 12.80 -6.01 2.79
C LEU A 114 14.22 -6.52 3.10
N GLN A 115 14.33 -7.43 4.07
CA GLN A 115 15.60 -8.11 4.36
C GLN A 115 16.06 -8.93 3.15
N LYS A 116 17.36 -9.24 3.07
CA LYS A 116 17.91 -9.95 1.91
C LYS A 116 17.26 -11.33 1.77
N GLU A 117 17.10 -12.02 2.88
CA GLU A 117 16.50 -13.35 2.98
C GLU A 117 15.04 -13.34 2.49
N GLU A 118 14.29 -12.29 2.81
CA GLU A 118 12.91 -12.10 2.34
C GLU A 118 12.86 -11.79 0.83
N GLN A 119 13.80 -10.98 0.33
CA GLN A 119 13.90 -10.68 -1.09
C GLN A 119 14.22 -11.95 -1.90
N GLU A 120 15.15 -12.78 -1.45
CA GLU A 120 15.48 -14.06 -2.12
C GLU A 120 14.30 -15.03 -2.10
N LYS A 121 13.56 -15.13 -0.98
CA LYS A 121 12.32 -15.91 -0.92
C LYS A 121 11.29 -15.45 -1.95
N ILE A 122 11.12 -14.13 -2.12
CA ILE A 122 10.20 -13.57 -3.12
C ILE A 122 10.70 -13.86 -4.55
N LYS A 123 12.00 -13.71 -4.83
CA LYS A 123 12.57 -14.02 -6.16
C LYS A 123 12.37 -15.49 -6.54
N SER A 124 12.62 -16.41 -5.61
CA SER A 124 12.36 -17.83 -5.82
C SER A 124 10.89 -18.09 -6.18
N LEU A 125 9.94 -17.42 -5.51
CA LEU A 125 8.50 -17.50 -5.85
C LEU A 125 8.17 -16.92 -7.24
N LEU A 126 8.96 -15.95 -7.73
CA LEU A 126 8.82 -15.40 -9.08
C LEU A 126 9.44 -16.30 -10.17
N GLY A 127 10.17 -17.35 -9.78
CA GLY A 127 10.90 -18.27 -10.65
C GLY A 127 12.27 -17.72 -11.10
N GLU A 128 12.93 -16.94 -10.23
CA GLU A 128 14.25 -16.33 -10.46
C GLU A 128 15.32 -16.90 -9.52
#